data_AF-A0A7S2EER8-F1
#
_entry.id   AF-A0A7S2EER8-F1
#
_cell.length_a   1.000
_cell.length_b   1.000
_cell.length_c   1.000
_cell.angle_alpha   90.00
_cell.angle_beta   90.00
_cell.angle_gamma   90.00
#
_symmetry.space_group_name_H-M   'P 1'
#
loop_
_entity.id
_entity.type
_entity.pdbx_description
1 polymer ?
#
loop_
_entity_poly.entity_id
_entity_poly.type
_entity_poly.pdbx_seq_one_letter_code
_entity_poly.pdbx_strand_id
1 'polypeptide(L)'
;SEMPRPARLDWIGTSFGLTHQLHKFWRMAGMRTLYVRQTKNDLTGEHSCVMVRALPRRSGYDDAWLPAFGADMARRFATLLAGPFRGLDVRLASAVLGESG
;
A
#
# COMPACT_ATOMS: atom_id res chain seq x y z
N SER A 1 -3.06 -23.05 -30.41
CA SER A 1 -2.34 -21.82 -30.07
C SER A 1 -1.59 -22.07 -28.78
N GLU A 2 -0.26 -22.07 -28.81
CA GLU A 2 0.57 -22.33 -27.63
C GLU A 2 0.66 -21.04 -26.80
N MET A 3 0.22 -21.07 -25.54
CA MET A 3 0.28 -19.90 -24.66
C MET A 3 1.76 -19.59 -24.33
N PRO A 4 2.23 -18.35 -24.54
CA PRO A 4 3.59 -17.97 -24.18
C PRO A 4 3.81 -18.15 -22.67
N ARG A 5 5.02 -18.57 -22.29
CA ARG A 5 5.39 -18.69 -20.87
C ARG A 5 5.31 -17.32 -20.19
N PRO A 6 4.68 -17.22 -19.00
CA PRO A 6 4.52 -15.95 -18.32
C PRO A 6 5.88 -15.36 -17.92
N ALA A 7 5.99 -14.04 -18.03
CA ALA A 7 7.17 -13.30 -17.61
C ALA A 7 7.43 -13.50 -16.11
N ARG A 8 8.71 -13.50 -15.73
CA ARG A 8 9.11 -13.57 -14.33
C ARG A 8 8.81 -12.22 -13.66
N LEU A 9 8.03 -12.25 -12.58
CA LEU A 9 7.64 -11.05 -11.82
C LEU A 9 8.24 -11.10 -10.41
N ASP A 10 8.79 -9.97 -9.99
CA ASP A 10 9.41 -9.81 -8.67
C ASP A 10 8.43 -9.31 -7.62
N TRP A 11 7.47 -8.50 -8.04
CA TRP A 11 6.45 -7.93 -7.18
C TRP A 11 5.19 -7.63 -7.99
N ILE A 12 4.08 -7.45 -7.25
CA ILE A 12 2.81 -6.97 -7.78
C ILE A 12 2.34 -5.81 -6.92
N GLY A 13 1.71 -4.83 -7.56
CA GLY A 13 1.16 -3.65 -6.89
C GLY A 13 -0.33 -3.49 -7.17
N THR A 14 -0.99 -2.73 -6.31
CA THR A 14 -2.38 -2.30 -6.48
C THR A 14 -2.49 -0.80 -6.23
N SER A 15 -3.50 -0.15 -6.82
CA SER A 15 -3.85 1.25 -6.59
C SER A 15 -5.36 1.36 -6.44
N PHE A 16 -5.83 1.95 -5.34
CA PHE A 16 -7.25 2.03 -5.01
C PHE A 16 -7.58 3.23 -4.13
N GLY A 17 -8.86 3.58 -4.01
CA GLY A 17 -9.33 4.58 -3.05
C GLY A 17 -9.34 4.01 -1.62
N LEU A 18 -8.66 4.69 -0.70
CA LEU A 18 -8.37 4.20 0.64
C LEU A 18 -9.64 4.10 1.49
N THR A 19 -10.13 2.88 1.66
CA THR A 19 -11.18 2.51 2.60
C THR A 19 -10.71 1.41 3.53
N HIS A 20 -11.34 1.29 4.71
CA HIS A 20 -10.99 0.23 5.65
C HIS A 20 -11.19 -1.18 5.06
N GLN A 21 -12.24 -1.37 4.25
CA GLN A 21 -12.55 -2.65 3.63
C GLN A 21 -11.47 -3.05 2.60
N LEU A 22 -11.12 -2.15 1.67
CA LEU A 22 -10.12 -2.44 0.65
C LEU A 22 -8.71 -2.56 1.25
N HIS A 23 -8.35 -1.70 2.20
CA HIS A 23 -7.08 -1.80 2.90
C HIS A 23 -6.94 -3.16 3.60
N LYS A 24 -7.96 -3.58 4.37
CA LYS A 24 -7.98 -4.89 5.02
C LYS A 24 -7.87 -6.04 4.01
N PHE A 25 -8.61 -5.97 2.90
CA PHE A 25 -8.57 -6.99 1.85
C PHE A 25 -7.15 -7.18 1.29
N TRP A 26 -6.48 -6.10 0.88
CA TRP A 26 -5.13 -6.18 0.32
C TRP A 26 -4.07 -6.53 1.35
N ARG A 27 -4.22 -6.07 2.59
CA ARG A 27 -3.38 -6.49 3.72
C ARG A 27 -3.47 -8.00 3.95
N MET A 28 -4.67 -8.58 3.97
CA MET A 28 -4.85 -10.05 4.09
C MET A 28 -4.25 -10.82 2.91
N ALA A 29 -4.14 -10.19 1.73
CA ALA A 29 -3.43 -10.76 0.57
C ALA A 29 -1.89 -10.68 0.69
N GLY A 30 -1.37 -10.13 1.79
CA GLY A 30 0.06 -9.97 2.04
C GLY A 30 0.68 -8.75 1.37
N MET A 31 -0.12 -7.76 0.97
CA MET A 31 0.39 -6.48 0.46
C MET A 31 0.76 -5.54 1.60
N ARG A 32 1.73 -4.65 1.34
CA ARG A 32 2.19 -3.61 2.26
C ARG A 32 1.92 -2.24 1.65
N THR A 33 1.39 -1.31 2.43
CA THR A 33 1.19 0.08 1.99
C THR A 33 2.53 0.76 1.80
N LEU A 34 2.73 1.39 0.64
CA LEU A 34 3.94 2.16 0.32
C LEU A 34 3.64 3.64 0.07
N TYR A 35 2.41 3.99 -0.25
CA TYR A 35 2.05 5.37 -0.52
C TYR A 35 0.56 5.64 -0.30
N VAL A 36 0.26 6.79 0.32
CA VAL A 36 -1.09 7.36 0.41
C VAL A 36 -1.02 8.80 -0.08
N ARG A 37 -1.85 9.15 -1.07
CA ARG A 37 -1.91 10.49 -1.64
C ARG A 37 -2.55 11.46 -0.64
N GLN A 38 -1.94 12.62 -0.43
CA GLN A 38 -2.46 13.66 0.48
C GLN A 38 -3.77 14.28 -0.02
N THR A 39 -3.90 14.52 -1.32
CA THR A 39 -5.12 15.05 -1.94
C THR A 39 -6.11 13.92 -2.17
N LYS A 40 -7.37 14.15 -1.79
CA LYS A 40 -8.48 13.26 -2.10
C LYS A 40 -8.82 13.35 -3.59
N ASN A 41 -9.36 12.27 -4.14
CA ASN A 41 -10.00 12.31 -5.45
C ASN A 41 -11.33 13.08 -5.32
N ASP A 42 -11.58 14.03 -6.23
CA ASP A 42 -12.76 14.91 -6.14
C ASP A 42 -14.08 14.18 -6.38
N LEU A 43 -14.06 13.05 -7.11
CA LEU A 43 -15.25 12.25 -7.41
C LEU A 43 -15.62 11.31 -6.26
N THR A 44 -14.63 10.62 -5.66
CA THR A 44 -14.89 9.61 -4.62
C THR A 44 -14.74 10.14 -3.19
N GLY A 45 -14.03 11.26 -3.00
CA GLY A 45 -13.68 11.77 -1.68
C GLY A 45 -12.65 10.92 -0.92
N GLU A 46 -12.03 9.95 -1.59
CA GLU A 46 -11.05 9.03 -1.01
C GLU A 46 -9.61 9.42 -1.37
N HIS A 47 -8.66 9.10 -0.48
CA HIS A 47 -7.24 9.22 -0.79
C HIS A 47 -6.80 8.02 -1.63
N SER A 48 -6.01 8.22 -2.69
CA SER A 48 -5.42 7.09 -3.40
C SER A 48 -4.37 6.38 -2.55
N CYS A 49 -4.37 5.05 -2.54
CA CYS A 49 -3.43 4.20 -1.80
C CYS A 49 -2.76 3.20 -2.74
N VAL A 50 -1.45 3.06 -2.61
CA VAL A 50 -0.65 2.04 -3.32
C VAL A 50 -0.10 1.05 -2.31
N MET A 51 -0.37 -0.23 -2.56
CA MET A 51 0.21 -1.34 -1.79
C MET A 51 0.96 -2.29 -2.72
N VAL A 52 2.04 -2.89 -2.22
CA VAL A 52 2.91 -3.79 -2.98
C VAL A 52 3.19 -5.07 -2.21
N ARG A 53 3.28 -6.19 -2.93
CA ARG A 53 3.75 -7.48 -2.42
C ARG A 53 4.81 -8.04 -3.33
N ALA A 54 5.94 -8.42 -2.74
CA ALA A 54 6.98 -9.14 -3.46
C ALA A 54 6.65 -10.64 -3.58
N LEU A 55 7.02 -11.27 -4.70
CA LEU A 55 6.64 -12.63 -5.07
C LEU A 55 7.74 -13.66 -4.74
N PRO A 56 7.43 -14.93 -4.43
CA PRO A 56 8.41 -15.91 -3.96
C PRO A 56 9.40 -16.47 -5.02
N ARG A 57 9.34 -16.08 -6.30
CA ARG A 57 10.20 -16.60 -7.39
C ARG A 57 10.93 -15.49 -8.16
N ARG A 58 11.72 -14.67 -7.45
CA ARG A 58 12.31 -13.40 -7.93
C ARG A 58 13.60 -13.51 -8.74
N SER A 59 13.78 -12.61 -9.71
CA SER A 59 14.93 -12.38 -10.59
C SER A 59 16.30 -12.26 -9.92
N GLY A 60 16.36 -12.22 -8.58
CA GLY A 60 17.60 -12.14 -7.80
C GLY A 60 17.77 -10.80 -7.08
N TYR A 61 16.80 -9.89 -7.17
CA TYR A 61 16.82 -8.61 -6.45
C TYR A 61 16.57 -8.79 -4.94
N ASP A 62 17.32 -8.03 -4.15
CA ASP A 62 17.09 -7.85 -2.72
C ASP A 62 15.77 -7.09 -2.49
N ASP A 63 15.04 -7.54 -1.48
CA ASP A 63 13.72 -7.07 -1.10
C ASP A 63 13.74 -6.08 0.06
N ALA A 64 14.93 -5.78 0.61
CA ALA A 64 15.10 -4.87 1.74
C ALA A 64 14.48 -3.48 1.50
N TRP A 65 14.30 -3.07 0.24
CA TRP A 65 13.58 -1.86 -0.11
C TRP A 65 12.12 -1.89 0.39
N LEU A 66 11.41 -3.02 0.28
CA LEU A 66 9.97 -3.08 0.59
C LEU A 66 9.67 -2.74 2.07
N PRO A 67 10.33 -3.34 3.07
CA PRO A 67 10.16 -2.93 4.47
C PRO A 67 10.71 -1.51 4.74
N ALA A 68 11.79 -1.08 4.07
CA ALA A 68 12.34 0.26 4.24
C ALA A 68 11.35 1.35 3.77
N PHE A 69 10.75 1.17 2.59
CA PHE A 69 9.72 2.07 2.06
C PHE A 69 8.42 2.00 2.88
N GLY A 70 8.03 0.82 3.38
CA GLY A 70 6.88 0.69 4.27
C GLY A 70 7.07 1.45 5.59
N ALA A 71 8.26 1.38 6.18
CA ALA A 71 8.60 2.14 7.39
C ALA A 71 8.64 3.65 7.14
N ASP A 72 9.20 4.08 6.01
CA ASP A 72 9.21 5.50 5.64
C ASP A 72 7.80 6.05 5.39
N MET A 73 6.97 5.28 4.69
CA MET A 73 5.56 5.58 4.48
C MET A 73 4.84 5.76 5.81
N ALA A 74 4.98 4.82 6.75
CA ALA A 74 4.31 4.89 8.04
C ALA A 74 4.73 6.13 8.84
N ARG A 75 6.03 6.48 8.86
CA ARG A 75 6.52 7.71 9.49
C ARG A 75 5.90 8.96 8.86
N ARG A 76 5.92 9.07 7.52
CA ARG A 76 5.34 10.21 6.80
C ARG A 76 3.82 10.29 6.99
N PHE A 77 3.14 9.15 6.98
CA PHE A 77 1.70 9.09 7.20
C PHE A 77 1.35 9.62 8.59
N ALA A 78 2.09 9.21 9.62
CA ALA A 78 1.92 9.68 10.99
C ALA A 78 2.09 11.21 11.12
N THR A 79 3.12 11.79 10.49
CA THR A 79 3.34 13.25 10.54
C THR A 79 2.25 14.05 9.82
N LEU A 80 1.57 13.44 8.86
CA LEU A 80 0.52 14.07 8.06
C LEU A 80 -0.90 13.87 8.62
N LEU A 81 -1.06 13.12 9.73
CA LEU A 81 -2.35 12.89 10.38
C LEU A 81 -3.04 14.17 10.87
N ALA A 82 -2.26 15.15 11.34
CA ALA A 82 -2.82 16.44 11.76
C ALA A 82 -3.17 17.37 10.57
N GLY A 83 -2.73 17.03 9.36
CA GLY A 83 -2.87 17.86 8.16
C GLY A 83 -3.81 17.24 7.12
N PRO A 84 -3.31 16.84 5.95
CA PRO A 84 -4.14 16.30 4.86
C PRO A 84 -5.02 15.10 5.25
N PHE A 85 -4.59 14.33 6.26
CA PHE A 85 -5.29 13.13 6.72
C PHE A 85 -6.16 13.35 7.96
N ARG A 86 -6.34 14.60 8.43
CA ARG A 86 -7.10 14.92 9.65
C ARG A 86 -8.54 14.43 9.68
N GLY A 87 -9.12 14.17 8.50
CA GLY A 87 -10.50 13.69 8.34
C GLY A 87 -10.61 12.19 8.14
N LEU A 88 -9.52 11.42 8.26
CA LEU A 88 -9.59 9.95 8.21
C LEU A 88 -10.25 9.40 9.46
N ASP A 89 -11.05 8.36 9.29
CA ASP A 89 -11.55 7.57 10.41
C ASP A 89 -10.39 6.99 11.23
N VAL A 90 -10.51 7.03 12.56
CA VAL A 90 -9.45 6.61 13.48
C VAL A 90 -9.09 5.13 13.32
N ARG A 91 -10.06 4.27 12.97
CA ARG A 91 -9.81 2.84 12.74
C ARG A 91 -9.06 2.66 11.43
N LEU A 92 -9.39 3.41 10.40
CA LEU A 92 -8.65 3.41 9.14
C LEU A 92 -7.22 3.91 9.32
N ALA A 93 -7.01 5.04 10.00
CA ALA A 93 -5.68 5.56 10.30
C ALA A 93 -4.85 4.54 11.12
N SER A 94 -5.45 3.93 12.14
CA SER A 94 -4.81 2.89 12.95
C SER A 94 -4.47 1.65 12.13
N ALA A 95 -5.35 1.25 11.20
CA ALA A 95 -5.10 0.10 10.32
C ALA A 95 -3.89 0.34 9.39
N VAL A 96 -3.74 1.56 8.85
CA VAL A 96 -2.61 1.93 7.99
C VAL A 96 -1.30 2.03 8.79
N LEU A 97 -1.34 2.51 10.04
CA LEU A 97 -0.16 2.56 10.91
C LEU A 97 0.25 1.18 11.46
N GLY A 98 -0.71 0.30 11.72
CA GLY A 98 -0.48 -1.06 12.23
C GLY A 98 0.21 -2.00 11.24
N GLU A 99 0.62 -1.51 10.07
CA GLU A 99 1.33 -2.30 9.06
C GLU A 99 2.82 -2.49 9.34
N SER A 100 3.37 -1.74 10.29
CA SER A 100 4.82 -1.70 10.57
C SER A 100 5.31 -2.71 11.62
N GLY A 101 4.49 -3.70 12.01
CA GLY A 101 4.83 -4.81 12.91
C GLY A 101 5.12 -6.11 12.17
#